data_AF-A0A2T4LUN9-F1
#
_entry.id   AF-A0A2T4LUN9-F1
#
_cell.length_a   1.000
_cell.length_b   1.000
_cell.length_c   1.000
_cell.angle_alpha   90.00
_cell.angle_beta   90.00
_cell.angle_gamma   90.00
#
_symmetry.space_group_name_H-M   'P 1'
#
loop_
_entity.id
_entity.type
_entity.pdbx_description
1 polymer ?
#
loop_
_entity_poly.entity_id
_entity_poly.type
_entity_poly.pdbx_seq_one_letter_code
_entity_poly.pdbx_strand_id
1 'polypeptide(L)'
;MNEFGKKIKKLRGEKSIREAARGIGISHTYLDSLEKGYDPRTGKERKPTIDVISKISIYYNYEFSDLVDLANVFVSLNDLPEEQKKIQAQKMFSKFEEHQNLSNKNVKKTLQNIINNDISSNQSRFLANSLEFLNDSDEDDIRFVGILLLMLNKNKKCENENVYEDLSFEFNKFLKKYLNINRGD
;
A
#
# COMPACT_ATOMS: atom_id res chain seq x y z
N MET A 1 17.40 31.97 4.82
CA MET A 1 16.07 31.36 4.83
C MET A 1 16.19 29.97 4.25
N ASN A 2 15.96 28.94 5.07
CA ASN A 2 16.10 27.53 4.68
C ASN A 2 14.88 27.06 3.85
N GLU A 3 15.01 25.90 3.20
CA GLU A 3 13.97 25.38 2.30
C GLU A 3 12.64 25.08 3.03
N PHE A 4 12.72 24.57 4.26
CA PHE A 4 11.58 24.41 5.15
C PHE A 4 10.82 25.72 5.38
N GLY A 5 11.52 26.79 5.78
CA GLY A 5 10.92 28.10 6.02
C GLY A 5 10.29 28.70 4.76
N LYS A 6 10.94 28.53 3.59
CA LYS A 6 10.37 28.94 2.29
C LYS A 6 9.07 28.22 1.99
N LYS A 7 9.03 26.91 2.22
CA LYS A 7 7.85 26.10 1.95
C LYS A 7 6.68 26.51 2.85
N ILE A 8 6.91 26.67 4.16
CA ILE A 8 5.83 27.05 5.08
C ILE A 8 5.30 28.45 4.77
N LYS A 9 6.19 29.40 4.47
CA LYS A 9 5.77 30.74 4.05
C LYS A 9 4.89 30.70 2.79
N LYS A 10 5.23 29.82 1.84
CA LYS A 10 4.40 29.58 0.64
C LYS A 10 3.04 28.96 0.98
N LEU A 11 3.00 27.96 1.86
CA LEU A 11 1.76 27.30 2.31
C LEU A 11 0.85 28.27 3.09
N ARG A 12 1.42 29.17 3.90
CA ARG A 12 0.68 30.21 4.60
C ARG A 12 -0.02 31.18 3.63
N GLY A 13 0.64 31.49 2.50
CA GLY A 13 0.13 32.44 1.52
C GLY A 13 -0.10 33.82 2.12
N GLU A 14 -1.30 34.37 1.93
CA GLU A 14 -1.67 35.72 2.39
C GLU A 14 -2.11 35.77 3.86
N LYS A 15 -2.37 34.62 4.50
CA LYS A 15 -2.80 34.58 5.91
C LYS A 15 -1.76 35.21 6.80
N SER A 16 -2.20 35.95 7.82
CA SER A 16 -1.26 36.51 8.79
C SER A 16 -0.52 35.42 9.57
N ILE A 17 0.72 35.69 10.00
CA ILE A 17 1.49 34.75 10.83
C ILE A 17 0.70 34.37 12.10
N ARG A 18 -0.03 35.32 12.70
CA ARG A 18 -0.84 35.07 13.90
C ARG A 18 -2.00 34.12 13.63
N GLU A 19 -2.69 34.30 12.51
CA GLU A 19 -3.79 33.43 12.11
C GLU A 19 -3.30 32.01 11.83
N ALA A 20 -2.25 31.88 11.02
CA ALA A 20 -1.67 30.59 10.67
C ALA A 20 -1.12 29.86 11.90
N ALA A 21 -0.37 30.55 12.78
CA ALA A 21 0.18 29.95 13.98
C ALA A 21 -0.91 29.43 14.93
N ARG A 22 -2.02 30.16 15.05
CA ARG A 22 -3.19 29.72 15.83
C ARG A 22 -3.82 28.45 15.23
N GLY A 23 -3.97 28.41 13.91
CA GLY A 23 -4.51 27.24 13.21
C GLY A 23 -3.63 26.00 13.32
N ILE A 24 -2.30 26.19 13.31
CA ILE A 24 -1.31 25.11 13.49
C ILE A 24 -1.22 24.67 14.97
N GLY A 25 -1.55 25.56 15.92
CA GLY A 25 -1.39 25.31 17.35
C GLY A 25 0.05 25.52 17.86
N ILE A 26 0.75 26.54 17.33
CA ILE A 26 2.08 26.97 17.79
C ILE A 26 2.11 28.49 18.05
N SER A 27 3.17 28.99 18.69
CA SER A 27 3.30 30.43 18.89
C SER A 27 3.63 31.15 17.58
N HIS A 28 3.06 32.36 17.41
CA HIS A 28 3.30 33.18 16.22
C HIS A 28 4.76 33.62 16.08
N THR A 29 5.46 33.84 17.20
CA THR A 29 6.89 34.12 17.22
C THR A 29 7.71 32.93 16.75
N TYR A 30 7.27 31.71 17.09
CA TYR A 30 7.95 30.50 16.63
C TYR A 30 7.73 30.28 15.13
N LEU A 31 6.49 30.41 14.64
CA LEU A 31 6.20 30.33 13.21
C LEU A 31 7.02 31.35 12.40
N ASP A 32 7.12 32.60 12.87
CA ASP A 32 7.94 33.63 12.25
C ASP A 32 9.43 33.23 12.16
N SER A 33 9.99 32.67 13.25
CA SER A 33 11.37 32.19 13.26
C SER A 33 11.59 30.99 12.33
N LEU A 34 10.60 30.09 12.19
CA LEU A 34 10.66 28.95 11.28
C LEU A 34 10.62 29.40 9.82
N GLU A 35 9.75 30.36 9.47
CA GLU A 35 9.67 30.90 8.10
C GLU A 35 10.95 31.63 7.69
N LYS A 36 11.62 32.30 8.63
CA LYS A 36 12.92 32.94 8.41
C LYS A 36 14.07 31.93 8.33
N GLY A 37 13.91 30.78 8.99
CA GLY A 37 14.92 29.73 9.12
C GLY A 37 16.00 30.00 10.17
N TYR A 38 15.88 31.08 10.95
CA TYR A 38 16.82 31.44 12.01
C TYR A 38 16.12 32.22 13.12
N ASP A 39 16.68 32.17 14.33
CA ASP A 39 16.25 33.00 15.44
C ASP A 39 16.95 34.38 15.35
N PRO A 40 16.21 35.49 15.18
CA PRO A 40 16.80 36.82 15.02
C PRO A 40 17.54 37.33 16.25
N ARG A 41 17.29 36.75 17.44
CA ARG A 41 17.97 37.16 18.69
C ARG A 41 19.33 36.51 18.84
N THR A 42 19.51 35.32 18.27
CA THR A 42 20.72 34.51 18.46
C THR A 42 21.49 34.25 17.16
N GLY A 43 20.89 34.52 16.00
CA GLY A 43 21.44 34.22 14.68
C GLY A 43 21.49 32.73 14.33
N LYS A 44 21.08 31.84 15.25
CA LYS A 44 21.16 30.40 15.07
C LYS A 44 20.04 29.89 14.16
N GLU A 45 20.33 28.81 13.42
CA GLU A 45 19.32 28.12 12.62
C GLU A 45 18.15 27.65 13.51
N ARG A 46 16.93 27.81 12.99
CA ARG A 46 15.72 27.35 13.68
C ARG A 46 15.22 26.06 13.04
N LYS A 47 15.39 24.94 13.77
CA LYS A 47 14.84 23.64 13.39
C LYS A 47 13.48 23.38 14.06
N PRO A 48 12.49 22.85 13.33
CA PRO A 48 11.23 22.41 13.92
C PRO A 48 11.42 21.10 14.73
N THR A 49 10.52 20.83 15.68
CA THR A 49 10.38 19.50 16.27
C THR A 49 9.47 18.62 15.41
N ILE A 50 9.55 17.30 15.58
CA ILE A 50 8.70 16.34 14.85
C ILE A 50 7.21 16.61 15.10
N ASP A 51 6.83 16.93 16.34
CA ASP A 51 5.45 17.31 16.69
C ASP A 51 4.97 18.55 15.91
N VAL A 52 5.84 19.55 15.77
CA VAL A 52 5.53 20.77 15.01
C VAL A 52 5.40 20.48 13.53
N ILE A 53 6.26 19.62 12.97
CA ILE A 53 6.14 19.16 11.58
C ILE A 53 4.79 18.45 11.38
N SER A 54 4.37 17.59 12.31
CA SER A 54 3.08 16.89 12.26
C SER A 54 1.91 17.87 12.23
N LYS A 55 1.90 18.86 13.14
CA LYS A 55 0.86 19.89 13.20
C LYS A 55 0.76 20.70 11.92
N ILE A 56 1.91 21.07 11.34
CA ILE A 56 1.98 21.81 10.07
C ILE A 56 1.46 20.95 8.91
N SER A 57 1.86 19.67 8.85
CA SER A 57 1.39 18.70 7.86
C SER A 57 -0.14 18.59 7.88
N ILE A 58 -0.72 18.39 9.06
CA ILE A 58 -2.17 18.26 9.24
C ILE A 58 -2.89 19.56 8.85
N TYR A 59 -2.46 20.71 9.39
CA TYR A 59 -3.13 21.99 9.17
C TYR A 59 -3.15 22.40 7.69
N TYR A 60 -2.04 22.21 6.97
CA TYR A 60 -1.96 22.55 5.54
C TYR A 60 -2.35 21.41 4.61
N ASN A 61 -2.75 20.25 5.14
CA ASN A 61 -2.92 19.01 4.38
C ASN A 61 -1.74 18.74 3.44
N TYR A 62 -0.53 18.91 3.96
CA TYR A 62 0.71 18.75 3.22
C TYR A 62 1.46 17.50 3.67
N GLU A 63 2.20 16.90 2.75
CA GLU A 63 2.88 15.63 2.96
C GLU A 63 3.92 15.72 4.10
N PHE A 64 3.86 14.80 5.06
CA PHE A 64 4.67 14.86 6.28
C PHE A 64 6.15 14.55 5.99
N SER A 65 6.44 13.52 5.18
CA SER A 65 7.83 13.18 4.81
C SER A 65 8.52 14.30 4.04
N ASP A 66 7.84 14.99 3.12
CA ASP A 66 8.35 16.15 2.41
C ASP A 66 8.78 17.25 3.40
N LEU A 67 7.99 17.50 4.46
CA LEU A 67 8.35 18.50 5.47
C LEU A 67 9.54 18.06 6.33
N VAL A 68 9.64 16.77 6.64
CA VAL A 68 10.80 16.19 7.34
C VAL A 68 12.07 16.35 6.51
N ASP A 69 12.00 16.04 5.21
CA ASP A 69 13.12 16.16 4.28
C ASP A 69 13.55 17.62 4.13
N LEU A 70 12.58 18.54 3.96
CA LEU A 70 12.85 19.98 3.88
C LEU A 70 13.45 20.54 5.18
N ALA A 71 13.06 19.99 6.33
CA ALA A 71 13.59 20.35 7.64
C ALA A 71 14.97 19.73 7.92
N ASN A 72 15.41 18.77 7.10
CA ASN A 72 16.61 17.98 7.27
C ASN A 72 16.68 17.36 8.69
N VAL A 73 15.57 16.73 9.09
CA VAL A 73 15.41 16.04 10.38
C VAL A 73 15.35 14.53 10.13
N PHE A 74 16.11 13.75 10.88
CA PHE A 74 15.96 12.30 10.86
C PHE A 74 14.83 11.89 11.80
N VAL A 75 13.92 11.04 11.33
CA VAL A 75 12.76 10.56 12.11
C VAL A 75 12.70 9.05 12.01
N SER A 76 12.80 8.36 13.14
CA SER A 76 12.52 6.93 13.23
C SER A 76 11.01 6.69 13.28
N LEU A 77 10.56 5.53 12.79
CA LEU A 77 9.15 5.12 12.87
C LEU A 77 8.61 5.14 14.31
N ASN A 78 9.46 4.83 15.29
CA ASN A 78 9.07 4.81 16.70
C ASN A 78 8.83 6.23 17.25
N ASP A 79 9.52 7.23 16.70
CA ASP A 79 9.50 8.63 17.13
C ASP A 79 8.41 9.45 16.42
N LEU A 80 7.67 8.83 15.50
CA LEU A 80 6.52 9.45 14.85
C LEU A 80 5.40 9.70 15.87
N PRO A 81 4.74 10.86 15.80
CA PRO A 81 3.50 11.08 16.53
C PRO A 81 2.45 10.02 16.15
N GLU A 82 1.67 9.55 17.12
CA GLU A 82 0.66 8.49 16.91
C GLU A 82 -0.34 8.81 15.79
N GLU A 83 -0.68 10.08 15.64
CA GLU A 83 -1.56 10.56 14.57
C GLU A 83 -0.92 10.35 13.19
N GLN A 84 0.39 10.59 13.04
CA GLN A 84 1.11 10.34 11.80
C GLN A 84 1.26 8.84 11.52
N LYS A 85 1.47 8.01 12.56
CA LYS A 85 1.45 6.55 12.40
C LYS A 85 0.13 6.07 11.83
N LYS A 86 -1.00 6.57 12.35
CA LYS A 86 -2.34 6.25 11.84
C LYS A 86 -2.55 6.73 10.40
N ILE A 87 -2.18 7.96 10.07
CA ILE A 87 -2.29 8.51 8.71
C ILE A 87 -1.46 7.70 7.72
N GLN A 88 -0.23 7.35 8.07
CA GLN A 88 0.64 6.56 7.20
C GLN A 88 0.13 5.13 7.02
N ALA A 89 -0.34 4.50 8.10
CA ALA A 89 -1.00 3.19 8.02
C ALA A 89 -2.23 3.23 7.11
N GLN A 90 -3.10 4.23 7.27
CA GLN A 90 -4.27 4.43 6.40
C GLN A 90 -3.87 4.63 4.93
N LYS A 91 -2.90 5.50 4.64
CA LYS A 91 -2.38 5.68 3.27
C LYS A 91 -1.83 4.39 2.68
N MET A 92 -1.15 3.58 3.50
CA MET A 92 -0.64 2.27 3.10
C MET A 92 -1.79 1.31 2.79
N PHE A 93 -2.82 1.24 3.65
CA PHE A 93 -4.02 0.45 3.42
C PHE A 93 -4.78 0.89 2.16
N SER A 94 -5.00 2.18 1.95
CA SER A 94 -5.67 2.69 0.74
C SER A 94 -4.88 2.37 -0.53
N LYS A 95 -3.54 2.53 -0.51
CA LYS A 95 -2.70 2.11 -1.65
C LYS A 95 -2.81 0.61 -1.89
N PHE A 96 -2.86 -0.20 -0.83
CA PHE A 96 -3.03 -1.63 -0.93
C PHE A 96 -4.39 -2.01 -1.56
N GLU A 97 -5.47 -1.36 -1.12
CA GLU A 97 -6.81 -1.53 -1.70
C GLU A 97 -6.88 -1.09 -3.17
N GLU A 98 -6.26 0.04 -3.52
CA GLU A 98 -6.14 0.50 -4.91
C GLU A 98 -5.40 -0.53 -5.77
N HIS A 99 -4.30 -1.09 -5.28
CA HIS A 99 -3.55 -2.14 -5.96
C HIS A 99 -4.36 -3.42 -6.12
N GLN A 100 -5.09 -3.87 -5.09
CA GLN A 100 -6.00 -5.02 -5.15
C GLN A 100 -7.10 -4.79 -6.20
N ASN A 101 -7.73 -3.62 -6.21
CA ASN A 101 -8.77 -3.27 -7.19
C ASN A 101 -8.24 -3.21 -8.62
N LEU A 102 -7.03 -2.68 -8.84
CA LEU A 102 -6.38 -2.68 -10.14
C LEU A 102 -6.10 -4.11 -10.63
N SER A 103 -5.60 -4.97 -9.72
CA SER A 103 -5.36 -6.38 -9.99
C SER A 103 -6.66 -7.08 -10.39
N ASN A 104 -7.74 -6.92 -9.62
CA ASN A 104 -9.04 -7.53 -9.88
C ASN A 104 -9.66 -7.03 -11.19
N LYS A 105 -9.52 -5.74 -11.52
CA LYS A 105 -9.96 -5.18 -12.80
C LYS A 105 -9.17 -5.76 -13.98
N ASN A 106 -7.87 -5.98 -13.81
CA ASN A 106 -7.00 -6.59 -14.83
C ASN A 106 -7.30 -8.08 -15.03
N VAL A 107 -7.57 -8.81 -13.94
CA VAL A 107 -8.03 -10.20 -13.99
C VAL A 107 -9.37 -10.28 -14.73
N LYS A 108 -10.35 -9.45 -14.36
CA LYS A 108 -11.66 -9.40 -15.03
C LYS A 108 -11.55 -9.06 -16.51
N LYS A 109 -10.70 -8.10 -16.88
CA LYS A 109 -10.45 -7.74 -18.29
C LYS A 109 -9.78 -8.87 -19.06
N THR A 110 -8.83 -9.57 -18.44
CA THR A 110 -8.17 -10.75 -19.02
C THR A 110 -9.18 -11.87 -19.24
N LEU A 111 -10.05 -12.15 -18.26
CA LEU A 111 -11.11 -13.16 -18.38
C LEU A 111 -12.13 -12.78 -19.46
N GLN A 112 -12.53 -11.50 -19.55
CA GLN A 112 -13.40 -11.02 -20.62
C GLN A 112 -12.77 -11.17 -22.01
N ASN A 113 -11.49 -10.85 -22.15
CA ASN A 113 -10.76 -11.06 -23.40
C ASN A 113 -10.67 -12.55 -23.75
N ILE A 114 -10.48 -13.41 -22.76
CA ILE A 114 -10.46 -14.85 -22.95
C ILE A 114 -11.85 -15.33 -23.44
N ILE A 115 -12.94 -14.92 -22.79
CA ILE A 115 -14.32 -15.27 -23.18
C ILE A 115 -14.68 -14.77 -24.60
N ASN A 116 -14.20 -13.59 -24.98
CA ASN A 116 -14.52 -12.96 -26.26
C ASN A 116 -13.69 -13.49 -27.45
N ASN A 117 -12.68 -14.31 -27.19
CA ASN A 117 -11.93 -15.02 -28.23
C ASN A 117 -12.36 -16.49 -28.23
N ASP A 118 -12.47 -17.14 -29.39
CA ASP A 118 -12.96 -18.53 -29.52
C ASP A 118 -12.10 -19.53 -28.73
N ILE A 119 -12.44 -19.73 -27.46
CA ILE A 119 -11.92 -20.81 -26.63
C ILE A 119 -12.82 -22.04 -26.83
N SER A 120 -12.22 -23.22 -26.85
CA SER A 120 -12.97 -24.47 -26.98
C SER A 120 -14.00 -24.62 -25.85
N SER A 121 -15.11 -25.31 -26.13
CA SER A 121 -16.20 -25.55 -25.17
C SER A 121 -15.72 -26.12 -23.82
N ASN A 122 -14.62 -26.88 -23.83
CA ASN A 122 -14.01 -27.46 -22.63
C ASN A 122 -13.28 -26.41 -21.77
N GLN A 123 -12.62 -25.43 -22.39
CA GLN A 123 -11.93 -24.36 -21.69
C GLN A 123 -12.92 -23.36 -21.06
N SER A 124 -14.02 -23.06 -21.75
CA SER A 124 -15.10 -22.22 -21.21
C SER A 124 -15.78 -22.89 -20.01
N ARG A 125 -16.01 -24.21 -20.07
CA ARG A 125 -16.61 -24.97 -18.97
C ARG A 125 -15.68 -25.11 -17.76
N PHE A 126 -14.37 -25.32 -18.00
CA PHE A 126 -13.37 -25.33 -16.93
C PHE A 126 -13.26 -23.98 -16.22
N LEU A 127 -13.28 -22.87 -16.97
CA LEU A 127 -13.22 -21.52 -16.40
C LEU A 127 -14.49 -21.17 -15.63
N ALA A 128 -15.68 -21.56 -16.12
CA ALA A 128 -16.94 -21.36 -15.41
C ALA A 128 -16.95 -22.07 -14.06
N ASN A 129 -16.54 -23.33 -14.01
CA ASN A 129 -16.46 -24.10 -12.75
C ASN A 129 -15.39 -23.55 -11.80
N SER A 130 -14.29 -23.04 -12.34
CA SER A 130 -13.23 -22.40 -11.53
C SER A 130 -13.72 -21.09 -10.91
N LEU A 131 -14.56 -20.31 -11.61
CA LEU A 131 -15.17 -19.08 -11.08
C LEU A 131 -16.23 -19.36 -10.02
N GLU A 132 -17.01 -20.43 -10.17
CA GLU A 132 -17.97 -20.88 -9.17
C GLU A 132 -17.28 -21.33 -7.88
N PHE A 133 -16.14 -22.03 -8.00
CA PHE A 133 -15.27 -22.41 -6.88
C PHE A 133 -14.64 -21.20 -6.13
N LEU A 134 -14.22 -20.17 -6.87
CA LEU A 134 -13.61 -18.96 -6.30
C LEU A 134 -14.60 -18.09 -5.51
N ASN A 135 -15.90 -18.20 -5.78
CA ASN A 135 -16.93 -17.43 -5.06
C ASN A 135 -17.24 -18.00 -3.67
N ASP A 136 -16.81 -19.22 -3.33
CA ASP A 136 -17.23 -19.96 -2.13
C ASP A 136 -16.05 -20.39 -1.22
N SER A 137 -14.83 -19.88 -1.45
CA SER A 137 -13.61 -20.26 -0.72
C SER A 137 -12.93 -19.06 -0.04
N ASP A 138 -12.34 -19.24 1.15
CA ASP A 138 -11.59 -18.20 1.87
C ASP A 138 -10.29 -17.80 1.11
N GLU A 139 -9.89 -16.53 1.27
CA GLU A 139 -8.88 -15.84 0.44
C GLU A 139 -7.48 -16.51 0.42
N ASP A 140 -7.14 -17.25 1.48
CA ASP A 140 -5.86 -17.95 1.62
C ASP A 140 -5.83 -19.28 0.85
N ASP A 141 -6.96 -20.00 0.76
CA ASP A 141 -7.07 -21.23 -0.01
C ASP A 141 -6.99 -20.95 -1.52
N ILE A 142 -7.55 -19.81 -1.95
CA ILE A 142 -7.49 -19.32 -3.33
C ILE A 142 -6.04 -19.03 -3.74
N ARG A 143 -5.26 -18.40 -2.86
CA ARG A 143 -3.85 -18.08 -3.14
C ARG A 143 -3.00 -19.34 -3.16
N PHE A 144 -3.23 -20.27 -2.22
CA PHE A 144 -2.52 -21.54 -2.18
C PHE A 144 -2.76 -22.37 -3.45
N VAL A 145 -4.02 -22.52 -3.87
CA VAL A 145 -4.40 -23.25 -5.09
C VAL A 145 -3.86 -22.57 -6.35
N GLY A 146 -3.92 -21.22 -6.41
CA GLY A 146 -3.36 -20.44 -7.51
C GLY A 146 -1.84 -20.61 -7.67
N ILE A 147 -1.09 -20.62 -6.55
CA ILE A 147 0.36 -20.85 -6.54
C ILE A 147 0.68 -22.29 -6.99
N LEU A 148 -0.08 -23.28 -6.52
CA LEU A 148 0.11 -24.69 -6.87
C LEU A 148 -0.10 -24.95 -8.37
N LEU A 149 -1.15 -24.37 -8.95
CA LEU A 149 -1.43 -24.46 -10.40
C LEU A 149 -0.35 -23.76 -11.24
N LEU A 150 0.14 -22.61 -10.78
CA LEU A 150 1.25 -21.89 -11.43
C LEU A 150 2.54 -22.71 -11.40
N MET A 151 2.85 -23.36 -10.27
CA MET A 151 4.00 -24.24 -10.12
C MET A 151 3.90 -25.50 -10.99
N LEU A 152 2.72 -26.12 -11.08
CA LEU A 152 2.48 -27.26 -11.97
C LEU A 152 2.67 -26.87 -13.45
N ASN A 153 2.09 -25.74 -13.87
CA ASN A 153 2.20 -25.28 -15.26
C ASN A 153 3.64 -24.89 -15.63
N LYS A 154 4.38 -24.29 -14.69
CA LYS A 154 5.79 -23.93 -14.88
C LYS A 154 6.69 -25.16 -15.00
N ASN A 155 6.44 -26.20 -14.20
CA ASN A 155 7.25 -27.42 -14.19
C ASN A 155 6.80 -28.46 -15.23
N LYS A 156 5.63 -28.29 -15.87
CA LYS A 156 5.14 -29.15 -16.97
C LYS A 156 6.08 -29.24 -18.18
N LYS A 157 7.01 -28.29 -18.33
CA LYS A 157 7.99 -28.22 -19.44
C LYS A 157 9.45 -28.33 -18.99
N CYS A 158 9.73 -28.42 -17.69
CA CYS A 158 11.06 -28.67 -17.18
C CYS A 158 11.24 -30.18 -17.04
N GLU A 159 12.33 -30.74 -17.57
CA GLU A 159 12.66 -32.18 -17.60
C GLU A 159 12.85 -32.84 -16.21
N ASN A 160 12.38 -32.22 -15.13
CA ASN A 160 12.48 -32.74 -13.78
C ASN A 160 11.14 -33.42 -13.41
N GLU A 161 10.89 -34.55 -14.06
CA GLU A 161 9.67 -35.38 -14.00
C GLU A 161 9.20 -35.61 -12.55
N ASN A 162 10.14 -35.88 -11.64
CA ASN A 162 9.88 -36.14 -10.23
C ASN A 162 9.16 -34.98 -9.50
N VAL A 163 9.52 -33.72 -9.78
CA VAL A 163 8.92 -32.56 -9.08
C VAL A 163 7.51 -32.29 -9.58
N TYR A 164 7.25 -32.52 -10.87
CA TYR A 164 5.91 -32.37 -11.44
C TYR A 164 4.96 -33.46 -10.93
N GLU A 165 5.46 -34.70 -10.83
CA GLU A 165 4.70 -35.82 -10.29
C GLU A 165 4.37 -35.63 -8.81
N ASP A 166 5.34 -35.21 -7.98
CA ASP A 166 5.15 -34.93 -6.56
C ASP A 166 4.10 -33.82 -6.32
N LEU A 167 4.18 -32.72 -7.07
CA LEU A 167 3.21 -31.62 -6.99
C LEU A 167 1.82 -32.06 -7.46
N SER A 168 1.74 -32.89 -8.51
CA SER A 168 0.48 -33.42 -9.02
C SER A 168 -0.17 -34.39 -8.03
N PHE A 169 0.64 -35.16 -7.32
CA PHE A 169 0.19 -36.08 -6.29
C PHE A 169 -0.41 -35.35 -5.08
N GLU A 170 0.29 -34.35 -4.55
CA GLU A 170 -0.22 -33.56 -3.41
C GLU A 170 -1.46 -32.74 -3.78
N PHE A 171 -1.55 -32.22 -5.00
CA PHE A 171 -2.76 -31.57 -5.51
C PHE A 171 -3.96 -32.54 -5.56
N ASN A 172 -3.76 -33.75 -6.08
CA ASN A 172 -4.81 -34.77 -6.12
C ASN A 172 -5.26 -35.22 -4.73
N LYS A 173 -4.33 -35.33 -3.78
CA LYS A 173 -4.63 -35.69 -2.39
C LYS A 173 -5.45 -34.60 -1.69
N PHE A 174 -5.11 -33.34 -1.91
CA PHE A 174 -5.89 -32.18 -1.43
C PHE A 174 -7.33 -32.21 -1.99
N LEU A 175 -7.49 -32.37 -3.31
CA LEU A 175 -8.80 -32.43 -3.96
C LEU A 175 -9.68 -33.57 -3.43
N LYS A 176 -9.11 -34.77 -3.24
CA LYS A 176 -9.85 -35.93 -2.71
C LYS A 176 -10.35 -35.71 -1.29
N LYS A 177 -9.51 -35.11 -0.43
CA LYS A 177 -9.88 -34.77 0.95
C LYS A 177 -10.99 -33.70 0.99
N TYR A 178 -10.89 -32.69 0.14
CA TYR A 178 -11.84 -31.57 0.09
C TYR A 178 -13.22 -32.00 -0.43
N LEU A 179 -13.27 -32.90 -1.41
CA LEU A 179 -14.53 -33.41 -1.97
C LEU A 179 -15.17 -34.53 -1.13
N ASN A 180 -14.64 -34.86 0.05
CA ASN A 180 -15.07 -35.99 0.89
C ASN A 180 -15.14 -37.33 0.13
N ILE A 181 -14.26 -37.53 -0.86
CA ILE A 181 -14.18 -38.78 -1.60
C ILE A 181 -13.30 -39.74 -0.77
N ASN A 182 -13.94 -40.51 0.11
CA ASN A 182 -13.28 -41.63 0.77
C ASN A 182 -12.89 -42.68 -0.29
N ARG A 183 -11.66 -43.19 -0.21
CA ARG A 183 -11.20 -44.29 -1.08
C ARG A 183 -12.14 -45.49 -0.94
N GLY A 184 -12.93 -45.73 -1.98
CA GLY A 184 -13.41 -47.05 -2.37
C GLY A 184 -12.68 -47.43 -3.65
N ASP A 185 -11.94 -48.54 -3.57
CA ASP A 185 -11.17 -49.26 -4.60
C ASP A 185 -9.81 -48.67 -5.01
#